data_AF-A0A925PLA9-F1
#
_entry.id   AF-A0A925PLA9-F1
#
_cell.length_a   1.000
_cell.length_b   1.000
_cell.length_c   1.000
_cell.angle_alpha   90.00
_cell.angle_beta   90.00
_cell.angle_gamma   90.00
#
_symmetry.space_group_name_H-M   'P 1'
#
loop_
_entity.id
_entity.type
_entity.pdbx_description
1 polymer ?
#
loop_
_entity_poly.entity_id
_entity_poly.type
_entity_poly.pdbx_seq_one_letter_code
_entity_poly.pdbx_strand_id
1 'polypeptide(L)'
;MKRLLLAITLLATVISGCSQNHFNIPTEKFADKVRVLGIAPIIVDADSDIKHPQKELLISLVTEMNRKYEQQFVRKLKSTGNFNTVELLNVGPQEIFAKLSSRREKRDDASILYNKYFWKNDELRDYLQKNNLDAVMLLVVSGLTKSDKVTSIGQLKSLTSDYNYLTMTAQILDANGAILWEYPNFRHSPVSYEPLINLEYPDFNEAEANLTTSTIVKFKTIEGIRRILEQKRKDLLLRETQESEVYGKQFDEMVSLLKYDRDKEKKPAVTAPPTAPPQAPAATAPSAPVPAVEVPAVTRVPVLETPAAPTDEIVPAKGSTF
;
A
#
# COMPACT_ATOMS: atom_id res chain seq x y z
N MET A 1 10.69 -15.80 47.53
CA MET A 1 11.32 -15.73 46.19
C MET A 1 10.55 -16.47 45.10
N LYS A 2 10.11 -17.73 45.28
CA LYS A 2 9.33 -18.47 44.26
C LYS A 2 8.01 -17.80 43.80
N ARG A 3 7.30 -17.11 44.71
CA ARG A 3 6.06 -16.38 44.38
C ARG A 3 6.28 -15.09 43.58
N LEU A 4 7.46 -14.48 43.69
CA LEU A 4 7.82 -13.28 42.92
C LEU A 4 8.20 -13.64 41.47
N LEU A 5 8.93 -14.76 41.30
CA LEU A 5 9.26 -15.31 39.99
C LEU A 5 7.99 -15.71 39.22
N LEU A 6 7.01 -16.35 39.85
CA LEU A 6 5.75 -16.74 39.21
C LEU A 6 4.91 -15.54 38.77
N ALA A 7 4.92 -14.45 39.55
CA ALA A 7 4.21 -13.21 39.21
C ALA A 7 4.85 -12.51 38.00
N ILE A 8 6.19 -12.55 37.89
CA ILE A 8 6.91 -11.99 36.74
C ILE A 8 6.68 -12.83 35.48
N THR A 9 6.63 -14.17 35.58
CA THR A 9 6.29 -15.01 34.42
C THR A 9 4.83 -14.83 33.99
N LEU A 10 3.90 -14.67 34.94
CA LEU A 10 2.48 -14.43 34.62
C LEU A 10 2.29 -13.04 33.99
N LEU A 11 2.96 -12.01 34.51
CA LEU A 11 2.89 -10.64 33.97
C LEU A 11 3.52 -10.54 32.57
N ALA A 12 4.58 -11.32 32.29
CA ALA A 12 5.19 -11.39 30.96
C ALA A 12 4.26 -12.03 29.90
N THR A 13 3.29 -12.88 30.30
CA THR A 13 2.35 -13.50 29.35
C THR A 13 1.17 -12.60 28.95
N VAL A 14 0.88 -11.53 29.70
CA VAL A 14 -0.25 -10.62 29.41
C VAL A 14 0.15 -9.49 28.44
N ILE A 15 1.44 -9.30 28.18
CA ILE A 15 1.94 -8.23 27.29
C ILE A 15 2.08 -8.72 25.83
N SER A 16 1.86 -10.01 25.56
CA SER A 16 1.92 -10.60 24.20
C SER A 16 0.62 -10.42 23.39
N GLY A 17 -0.03 -9.26 23.53
CA GLY A 17 -1.31 -8.94 22.90
C GLY A 17 -1.26 -7.67 22.08
N CYS A 18 -0.13 -7.34 21.45
CA CYS A 18 -0.12 -6.33 20.39
C CYS A 18 -0.85 -6.91 19.18
N SER A 19 -2.16 -6.70 19.11
CA SER A 19 -2.93 -6.94 17.89
C SER A 19 -2.35 -6.03 16.81
N GLN A 20 -1.51 -6.57 15.94
CA GLN A 20 -1.06 -5.93 14.71
C GLN A 20 -2.26 -5.89 13.76
N ASN A 21 -3.14 -4.91 13.96
CA ASN A 21 -4.35 -4.81 13.16
C ASN A 21 -3.99 -4.20 11.79
N HIS A 22 -3.89 -5.02 10.75
CA HIS A 22 -3.69 -4.55 9.38
C HIS A 22 -5.00 -4.29 8.63
N PHE A 23 -6.14 -4.52 9.29
CA PHE A 23 -7.48 -4.28 8.77
C PHE A 23 -7.92 -2.85 9.06
N ASN A 24 -8.70 -2.27 8.15
CA ASN A 24 -9.32 -0.96 8.36
C ASN A 24 -10.59 -1.04 9.22
N ILE A 25 -11.03 -2.26 9.55
CA ILE A 25 -12.15 -2.57 10.44
C ILE A 25 -11.68 -3.60 11.48
N PRO A 26 -12.38 -3.75 12.62
CA PRO A 26 -12.09 -4.84 13.55
C PRO A 26 -12.13 -6.20 12.86
N THR A 27 -11.17 -7.06 13.18
CA THR A 27 -10.95 -8.38 12.57
C THR A 27 -12.19 -9.26 12.63
N GLU A 28 -12.94 -9.21 13.73
CA GLU A 28 -14.17 -9.99 13.92
C GLU A 28 -15.24 -9.58 12.90
N LYS A 29 -15.37 -8.26 12.68
CA LYS A 29 -16.28 -7.71 11.68
C LYS A 29 -15.83 -8.01 10.26
N PHE A 30 -14.53 -8.17 10.03
CA PHE A 30 -14.00 -8.57 8.72
C PHE A 30 -14.43 -9.99 8.36
N ALA A 31 -14.25 -10.93 9.30
CA ALA A 31 -14.63 -12.33 9.15
C ALA A 31 -16.12 -12.52 8.81
N ASP A 32 -16.98 -11.77 9.51
CA ASP A 32 -18.42 -11.85 9.33
C ASP A 32 -18.87 -11.19 8.01
N LYS A 33 -18.14 -10.18 7.54
CA LYS A 33 -18.46 -9.46 6.30
C LYS A 33 -17.97 -10.15 5.03
N VAL A 34 -16.86 -10.90 5.08
CA VAL A 34 -16.22 -11.45 3.88
C VAL A 34 -16.17 -12.97 3.95
N ARG A 35 -17.19 -13.64 3.41
CA ARG A 35 -17.24 -15.11 3.32
C ARG A 35 -16.82 -15.58 1.93
N VAL A 36 -17.29 -14.90 0.89
CA VAL A 36 -16.96 -15.15 -0.52
C VAL A 36 -16.09 -14.02 -1.05
N LEU A 37 -14.80 -14.30 -1.24
CA LEU A 37 -13.82 -13.35 -1.76
C LEU A 37 -13.50 -13.65 -3.23
N GLY A 38 -13.80 -12.70 -4.11
CA GLY A 38 -13.32 -12.73 -5.49
C GLY A 38 -11.94 -12.11 -5.61
N ILE A 39 -11.03 -12.74 -6.32
CA ILE A 39 -9.69 -12.21 -6.62
C ILE A 39 -9.70 -11.77 -8.07
N ALA A 40 -9.58 -10.46 -8.32
CA ALA A 40 -9.40 -9.98 -9.68
C ALA A 40 -8.01 -10.41 -10.20
N PRO A 41 -7.89 -10.67 -11.51
CA PRO A 41 -6.60 -10.75 -12.19
C PRO A 41 -5.69 -9.60 -11.83
N ILE A 42 -4.40 -9.89 -11.59
CA ILE A 42 -3.44 -8.86 -11.18
C ILE A 42 -3.28 -7.85 -12.32
N ILE A 43 -3.57 -6.59 -12.00
CA ILE A 43 -3.60 -5.46 -12.92
C ILE A 43 -2.19 -4.89 -13.07
N VAL A 44 -1.84 -4.41 -14.26
CA VAL A 44 -0.67 -3.56 -14.49
C VAL A 44 -1.17 -2.17 -14.84
N ASP A 45 -0.86 -1.19 -14.01
CA ASP A 45 -1.18 0.21 -14.27
C ASP A 45 -0.14 0.79 -15.24
N ALA A 46 -0.45 0.73 -16.54
CA ALA A 46 0.42 1.21 -17.61
C ALA A 46 0.69 2.73 -17.53
N ASP A 47 -0.22 3.50 -16.93
CA ASP A 47 -0.13 4.96 -16.84
C ASP A 47 0.61 5.43 -15.57
N SER A 48 1.13 4.49 -14.78
CA SER A 48 1.98 4.80 -13.63
C SER A 48 3.39 5.22 -14.05
N ASP A 49 4.20 5.62 -13.08
CA ASP A 49 5.55 6.17 -13.28
C ASP A 49 6.54 5.05 -13.66
N ILE A 50 6.34 4.40 -14.80
CA ILE A 50 7.22 3.39 -15.39
C ILE A 50 8.12 4.10 -16.41
N LYS A 51 9.40 4.30 -16.07
CA LYS A 51 10.36 5.06 -16.88
C LYS A 51 11.24 4.18 -17.77
N HIS A 52 11.01 2.86 -17.78
CA HIS A 52 11.82 1.93 -18.56
C HIS A 52 11.79 2.26 -20.07
N PRO A 53 12.93 2.33 -20.78
CA PRO A 53 12.97 2.70 -22.20
C PRO A 53 12.13 1.79 -23.11
N GLN A 54 12.01 0.51 -22.73
CA GLN A 54 11.17 -0.48 -23.41
C GLN A 54 9.86 -0.74 -22.63
N LYS A 55 9.15 0.33 -22.27
CA LYS A 55 7.95 0.30 -21.40
C LYS A 55 6.90 -0.72 -21.86
N GLU A 56 6.54 -0.74 -23.13
CA GLU A 56 5.48 -1.62 -23.64
C GLU A 56 5.83 -3.11 -23.55
N LEU A 57 7.10 -3.45 -23.83
CA LEU A 57 7.61 -4.81 -23.67
C LEU A 57 7.62 -5.23 -22.19
N LEU A 58 7.98 -4.29 -21.29
CA LEU A 58 7.95 -4.52 -19.85
C LEU A 58 6.52 -4.77 -19.35
N ILE A 59 5.55 -3.95 -19.77
CA ILE A 59 4.14 -4.11 -19.39
C ILE A 59 3.61 -5.47 -19.86
N SER A 60 3.92 -5.85 -21.10
CA SER A 60 3.52 -7.14 -21.66
C SER A 60 4.11 -8.31 -20.88
N LEU A 61 5.42 -8.25 -20.58
CA LEU A 61 6.11 -9.24 -19.75
C LEU A 61 5.48 -9.36 -18.35
N VAL A 62 5.28 -8.24 -17.66
CA VAL A 62 4.71 -8.26 -16.30
C VAL A 62 3.28 -8.78 -16.32
N THR A 63 2.50 -8.45 -17.35
CA THR A 63 1.13 -8.97 -17.53
C THR A 63 1.15 -10.48 -17.72
N GLU A 64 2.02 -11.01 -18.58
CA GLU A 64 2.22 -12.46 -18.78
C GLU A 64 2.58 -13.16 -17.46
N MET A 65 3.54 -12.59 -16.71
CA MET A 65 4.00 -13.14 -15.45
C MET A 65 2.92 -13.09 -14.35
N ASN A 66 2.16 -12.00 -14.28
CA ASN A 66 1.00 -11.88 -13.40
C ASN A 66 -0.01 -13.01 -13.63
N ARG A 67 -0.36 -13.29 -14.89
CA ARG A 67 -1.28 -14.37 -15.27
C ARG A 67 -0.74 -15.75 -14.89
N LYS A 68 0.57 -15.95 -15.01
CA LYS A 68 1.25 -17.20 -14.64
C LYS A 68 1.16 -17.48 -13.13
N TYR A 69 1.25 -16.46 -12.28
CA TYR A 69 1.37 -16.62 -10.82
C TYR A 69 0.12 -16.28 -10.01
N GLU A 70 -0.94 -15.68 -10.59
CA GLU A 70 -2.18 -15.36 -9.86
C GLU A 70 -2.81 -16.58 -9.16
N GLN A 71 -2.75 -17.76 -9.76
CA GLN A 71 -3.26 -19.00 -9.17
C GLN A 71 -2.46 -19.43 -7.93
N GLN A 72 -1.17 -19.11 -7.88
CA GLN A 72 -0.35 -19.34 -6.68
C GLN A 72 -0.86 -18.48 -5.52
N PHE A 73 -1.17 -17.21 -5.78
CA PHE A 73 -1.73 -16.32 -4.78
C PHE A 73 -3.08 -16.82 -4.24
N VAL A 74 -3.98 -17.23 -5.14
CA VAL A 74 -5.29 -17.78 -4.78
C VAL A 74 -5.15 -19.04 -3.90
N ARG A 75 -4.21 -19.95 -4.22
CA ARG A 75 -3.95 -21.13 -3.39
C ARG A 75 -3.46 -20.76 -1.99
N LYS A 76 -2.56 -19.78 -1.88
CA LYS A 76 -2.07 -19.29 -0.57
C LYS A 76 -3.17 -18.62 0.24
N LEU A 77 -4.08 -17.88 -0.38
CA LEU A 77 -5.25 -17.34 0.30
C LEU A 77 -6.19 -18.45 0.79
N LYS A 78 -6.48 -19.45 -0.05
CA LYS A 78 -7.31 -20.60 0.35
C LYS A 78 -6.72 -21.36 1.53
N SER A 79 -5.39 -21.55 1.56
CA SER A 79 -4.74 -22.27 2.65
C SER A 79 -4.76 -21.54 3.99
N THR A 80 -5.12 -20.25 4.03
CA THR A 80 -5.35 -19.54 5.30
C THR A 80 -6.59 -20.03 6.03
N GLY A 81 -7.61 -20.53 5.32
CA GLY A 81 -8.91 -20.86 5.93
C GLY A 81 -9.73 -19.64 6.39
N ASN A 82 -9.30 -18.42 6.06
CA ASN A 82 -9.95 -17.17 6.48
C ASN A 82 -11.31 -16.93 5.81
N PHE A 83 -11.53 -17.52 4.64
CA PHE A 83 -12.70 -17.30 3.79
C PHE A 83 -13.38 -18.64 3.51
N ASN A 84 -14.71 -18.61 3.35
CA ASN A 84 -15.45 -19.81 2.94
C ASN A 84 -15.12 -20.18 1.50
N THR A 85 -15.07 -19.17 0.63
CA THR A 85 -14.77 -19.32 -0.79
C THR A 85 -13.80 -18.24 -1.22
N VAL A 86 -12.78 -18.64 -1.97
CA VAL A 86 -11.86 -17.73 -2.68
C VAL A 86 -11.87 -18.14 -4.15
N GLU A 87 -12.17 -17.23 -5.05
CA GLU A 87 -12.26 -17.53 -6.48
C GLU A 87 -11.51 -16.51 -7.31
N LEU A 88 -10.73 -16.98 -8.30
CA LEU A 88 -10.14 -16.09 -9.29
C LEU A 88 -11.19 -15.72 -10.33
N LEU A 89 -11.40 -14.43 -10.52
CA LEU A 89 -12.40 -13.93 -11.46
C LEU A 89 -11.85 -14.01 -12.89
N ASN A 90 -12.67 -14.54 -13.80
CA ASN A 90 -12.31 -14.70 -15.20
C ASN A 90 -12.71 -13.47 -16.04
N VAL A 91 -11.99 -12.36 -15.85
CA VAL A 91 -12.25 -11.08 -16.53
C VAL A 91 -10.92 -10.49 -17.05
N GLY A 92 -10.93 -9.65 -18.08
CA GLY A 92 -9.72 -8.95 -18.51
C GLY A 92 -9.21 -7.98 -17.43
N PRO A 93 -7.92 -8.03 -17.01
CA PRO A 93 -7.39 -7.13 -15.97
C PRO A 93 -7.48 -5.65 -16.35
N GLN A 94 -7.27 -5.32 -17.63
CA GLN A 94 -7.35 -3.93 -18.08
C GLN A 94 -8.81 -3.45 -18.20
N GLU A 95 -9.73 -4.33 -18.55
CA GLU A 95 -11.16 -4.01 -18.62
C GLU A 95 -11.71 -3.67 -17.23
N ILE A 96 -11.42 -4.52 -16.23
CA ILE A 96 -11.85 -4.26 -14.85
C ILE A 96 -11.20 -2.99 -14.30
N PHE A 97 -9.92 -2.74 -14.60
CA PHE A 97 -9.23 -1.56 -14.12
C PHE A 97 -9.81 -0.28 -14.74
N ALA A 98 -10.01 -0.23 -16.06
CA ALA A 98 -10.59 0.92 -16.74
C ALA A 98 -12.03 1.21 -16.26
N LYS A 99 -12.80 0.16 -15.96
CA LYS A 99 -14.17 0.30 -15.46
C LYS A 99 -14.21 0.80 -14.01
N LEU A 100 -13.49 0.14 -13.12
CA LEU A 100 -13.59 0.34 -11.67
C LEU A 100 -12.71 1.47 -11.14
N SER A 101 -11.56 1.76 -11.77
CA SER A 101 -10.64 2.79 -11.26
C SER A 101 -11.23 4.20 -11.44
N SER A 102 -11.06 5.02 -10.40
CA SER A 102 -11.46 6.43 -10.42
C SER A 102 -10.24 7.35 -10.48
N ARG A 103 -9.29 7.15 -9.57
CA ARG A 103 -8.06 7.93 -9.50
C ARG A 103 -6.94 7.16 -8.79
N ARG A 104 -5.72 7.64 -9.00
CA ARG A 104 -4.50 7.20 -8.32
C ARG A 104 -3.88 8.37 -7.58
N GLU A 105 -3.33 8.11 -6.39
CA GLU A 105 -2.65 9.10 -5.56
C GLU A 105 -1.30 8.53 -5.10
N LYS A 106 -0.20 9.23 -5.39
CA LYS A 106 1.12 8.90 -4.85
C LYS A 106 1.14 9.33 -3.39
N ARG A 107 1.42 8.39 -2.48
CA ARG A 107 1.51 8.64 -1.04
C ARG A 107 2.92 8.41 -0.53
N ASP A 108 3.22 9.06 0.57
CA ASP A 108 4.41 8.86 1.39
C ASP A 108 3.93 8.73 2.84
N ASP A 109 3.79 7.48 3.30
CA ASP A 109 3.33 7.16 4.64
C ASP A 109 4.48 6.43 5.36
N ALA A 110 4.89 6.93 6.52
CA ALA A 110 6.01 6.37 7.29
C ALA A 110 7.31 6.21 6.47
N SER A 111 7.63 7.17 5.59
CA SER A 111 8.79 7.13 4.66
C SER A 111 8.71 6.06 3.59
N ILE A 112 7.52 5.49 3.37
CA ILE A 112 7.28 4.51 2.33
C ILE A 112 6.39 5.14 1.26
N LEU A 113 6.96 5.24 0.06
CA LEU A 113 6.25 5.72 -1.11
C LEU A 113 5.51 4.58 -1.83
N TYR A 114 4.26 4.83 -2.21
CA TYR A 114 3.43 3.88 -2.97
C TYR A 114 2.28 4.59 -3.70
N ASN A 115 1.62 3.87 -4.62
CA ASN A 115 0.43 4.37 -5.31
C ASN A 115 -0.84 3.84 -4.63
N LYS A 116 -1.69 4.74 -4.12
CA LYS A 116 -3.01 4.41 -3.59
C LYS A 116 -4.08 4.54 -4.67
N TYR A 117 -4.93 3.53 -4.79
CA TYR A 117 -6.01 3.49 -5.76
C TYR A 117 -7.36 3.76 -5.09
N PHE A 118 -8.22 4.44 -5.85
CA PHE A 118 -9.60 4.73 -5.49
C PHE A 118 -10.51 4.19 -6.58
N TRP A 119 -11.63 3.62 -6.16
CA TRP A 119 -12.54 2.87 -7.01
C TRP A 119 -13.90 3.55 -7.07
N LYS A 120 -14.60 3.39 -8.19
CA LYS A 120 -15.95 3.90 -8.35
C LYS A 120 -16.94 2.94 -7.68
N ASN A 121 -17.69 3.46 -6.71
CA ASN A 121 -18.51 2.63 -5.82
C ASN A 121 -19.68 1.96 -6.54
N ASP A 122 -20.33 2.66 -7.48
CA ASP A 122 -21.49 2.10 -8.19
C ASP A 122 -21.09 0.94 -9.10
N GLU A 123 -20.02 1.10 -9.89
CA GLU A 123 -19.49 0.08 -10.77
C GLU A 123 -18.91 -1.13 -10.00
N LEU A 124 -18.31 -0.86 -8.83
CA LEU A 124 -17.85 -1.90 -7.93
C LEU A 124 -19.02 -2.70 -7.37
N ARG A 125 -20.07 -2.04 -6.87
CA ARG A 125 -21.27 -2.70 -6.36
C ARG A 125 -21.90 -3.62 -7.40
N ASP A 126 -22.09 -3.12 -8.62
CA ASP A 126 -22.64 -3.88 -9.74
C ASP A 126 -21.75 -5.09 -10.08
N TYR A 127 -20.42 -4.91 -10.00
CA TYR A 127 -19.46 -5.97 -10.22
C TYR A 127 -19.55 -7.08 -9.17
N LEU A 128 -19.62 -6.75 -7.87
CA LEU A 128 -19.77 -7.75 -6.81
C LEU A 128 -21.11 -8.50 -6.92
N GLN A 129 -22.20 -7.77 -7.16
CA GLN A 129 -23.54 -8.37 -7.29
C GLN A 129 -23.60 -9.35 -8.47
N LYS A 130 -23.07 -8.96 -9.64
CA LYS A 130 -23.03 -9.82 -10.83
C LYS A 130 -22.29 -11.14 -10.59
N ASN A 131 -21.28 -11.14 -9.72
CA ASN A 131 -20.46 -12.30 -9.43
C ASN A 131 -20.83 -13.00 -8.10
N ASN A 132 -21.88 -12.56 -7.40
CA ASN A 132 -22.30 -13.06 -6.07
C ASN A 132 -21.17 -13.05 -5.03
N LEU A 133 -20.40 -11.96 -4.98
CA LEU A 133 -19.26 -11.81 -4.07
C LEU A 133 -19.63 -10.92 -2.87
N ASP A 134 -19.08 -11.24 -1.70
CA ASP A 134 -19.16 -10.35 -0.53
C ASP A 134 -18.12 -9.22 -0.62
N ALA A 135 -16.92 -9.57 -1.10
CA ALA A 135 -15.83 -8.64 -1.33
C ALA A 135 -15.04 -9.02 -2.59
N VAL A 136 -14.31 -8.05 -3.14
CA VAL A 136 -13.31 -8.28 -4.20
C VAL A 136 -11.94 -7.80 -3.73
N MET A 137 -10.91 -8.58 -4.03
CA MET A 137 -9.52 -8.21 -3.89
C MET A 137 -8.96 -7.74 -5.24
N LEU A 138 -8.45 -6.52 -5.26
CA LEU A 138 -7.80 -5.91 -6.41
C LEU A 138 -6.31 -5.79 -6.12
N LEU A 139 -5.47 -6.35 -7.00
CA LEU A 139 -4.01 -6.24 -6.93
C LEU A 139 -3.53 -5.43 -8.12
N VAL A 140 -2.71 -4.41 -7.87
CA VAL A 140 -2.19 -3.52 -8.92
C VAL A 140 -0.68 -3.44 -8.84
N VAL A 141 -0.02 -3.78 -9.94
CA VAL A 141 1.41 -3.53 -10.18
C VAL A 141 1.55 -2.18 -10.84
N SER A 142 2.40 -1.32 -10.27
CA SER A 142 2.60 0.05 -10.75
C SER A 142 4.05 0.51 -10.62
N GLY A 143 4.45 1.41 -11.52
CA GLY A 143 5.71 2.13 -11.51
C GLY A 143 5.76 3.22 -10.44
N LEU A 144 6.91 3.34 -9.81
CA LEU A 144 7.19 4.33 -8.78
C LEU A 144 8.67 4.73 -8.81
N THR A 145 8.97 6.01 -9.00
CA THR A 145 10.29 6.56 -8.69
C THR A 145 10.37 7.05 -7.25
N LYS A 146 11.40 6.60 -6.53
CA LYS A 146 11.76 7.07 -5.18
C LYS A 146 13.28 7.13 -5.00
N SER A 147 13.73 8.04 -4.12
CA SER A 147 15.12 8.09 -3.69
C SER A 147 15.42 6.87 -2.82
N ASP A 148 16.50 6.15 -3.14
CA ASP A 148 16.90 4.96 -2.39
C ASP A 148 18.43 4.89 -2.28
N LYS A 149 18.93 4.12 -1.32
CA LYS A 149 20.35 3.92 -1.06
C LYS A 149 20.74 2.48 -1.34
N VAL A 150 21.44 2.25 -2.45
CA VAL A 150 21.92 0.92 -2.84
C VAL A 150 23.37 0.75 -2.42
N THR A 151 23.67 -0.37 -1.76
CA THR A 151 25.03 -0.73 -1.32
C THR A 151 25.58 -1.84 -2.20
N SER A 152 26.86 -1.76 -2.60
CA SER A 152 27.46 -2.78 -3.45
C SER A 152 27.78 -4.06 -2.66
N ILE A 153 27.74 -5.21 -3.33
CA ILE A 153 27.86 -6.54 -2.69
C ILE A 153 29.31 -6.89 -2.28
N GLY A 154 30.30 -6.05 -2.63
CA GLY A 154 31.71 -6.32 -2.33
C GLY A 154 32.56 -5.10 -1.94
N GLN A 155 32.03 -3.89 -2.12
CA GLN A 155 32.69 -2.66 -1.68
C GLN A 155 31.76 -2.03 -0.66
N LEU A 156 32.28 -1.58 0.49
CA LEU A 156 31.51 -0.89 1.55
C LEU A 156 31.01 0.50 1.11
N LYS A 157 30.65 0.65 -0.17
CA LYS A 157 30.20 1.87 -0.83
C LYS A 157 28.70 1.80 -1.03
N SER A 158 28.07 2.94 -0.80
CA SER A 158 26.64 3.13 -0.99
C SER A 158 26.40 4.33 -1.87
N LEU A 159 25.45 4.22 -2.78
CA LEU A 159 25.04 5.28 -3.67
C LEU A 159 23.56 5.59 -3.45
N THR A 160 23.25 6.88 -3.42
CA THR A 160 21.88 7.38 -3.34
C THR A 160 21.49 7.97 -4.67
N SER A 161 20.36 7.53 -5.21
CA SER A 161 19.79 8.02 -6.45
C SER A 161 18.28 7.83 -6.43
N ASP A 162 17.59 8.49 -7.36
CA ASP A 162 16.19 8.21 -7.65
C ASP A 162 16.11 6.97 -8.54
N TYR A 163 15.54 5.90 -8.00
CA TYR A 163 15.39 4.62 -8.71
C TYR A 163 13.94 4.39 -9.13
N ASN A 164 13.75 3.79 -10.31
CA ASN A 164 12.45 3.38 -10.80
C ASN A 164 12.13 1.92 -10.43
N TYR A 165 11.03 1.71 -9.73
CA TYR A 165 10.59 0.40 -9.25
C TYR A 165 9.25 0.01 -9.85
N LEU A 166 9.01 -1.29 -9.98
CA LEU A 166 7.66 -1.82 -9.96
C LEU A 166 7.30 -2.19 -8.53
N THR A 167 6.10 -1.82 -8.11
CA THR A 167 5.56 -2.05 -6.77
C THR A 167 4.20 -2.72 -6.89
N MET A 168 3.82 -3.53 -5.90
CA MET A 168 2.51 -4.18 -5.88
C MET A 168 1.71 -3.65 -4.69
N THR A 169 0.47 -3.26 -4.95
CA THR A 169 -0.49 -2.86 -3.93
C THR A 169 -1.72 -3.74 -4.02
N ALA A 170 -2.44 -3.88 -2.91
CA ALA A 170 -3.65 -4.69 -2.87
C ALA A 170 -4.71 -4.06 -1.97
N GLN A 171 -5.97 -4.20 -2.33
CA GLN A 171 -7.11 -3.73 -1.53
C GLN A 171 -8.25 -4.75 -1.58
N ILE A 172 -8.88 -5.01 -0.44
CA ILE A 172 -10.14 -5.77 -0.34
C ILE A 172 -11.26 -4.77 -0.11
N LEU A 173 -12.26 -4.79 -0.99
CA LEU A 173 -13.37 -3.84 -1.00
C LEU A 173 -14.71 -4.56 -0.90
N ASP A 174 -15.64 -4.00 -0.13
CA ASP A 174 -17.04 -4.45 -0.11
C ASP A 174 -17.89 -3.74 -1.19
N ALA A 175 -19.15 -4.15 -1.29
CA ALA A 175 -20.13 -3.58 -2.22
C ALA A 175 -20.45 -2.09 -1.98
N ASN A 176 -20.05 -1.51 -0.84
CA ASN A 176 -20.21 -0.08 -0.55
C ASN A 176 -18.95 0.74 -0.92
N GLY A 177 -17.90 0.07 -1.43
CA GLY A 177 -16.60 0.70 -1.68
C GLY A 177 -15.78 0.92 -0.40
N ALA A 178 -16.17 0.31 0.73
CA ALA A 178 -15.36 0.37 1.92
C ALA A 178 -14.11 -0.51 1.75
N ILE A 179 -12.94 0.10 1.93
CA ILE A 179 -11.65 -0.62 1.95
C ILE A 179 -11.58 -1.37 3.28
N LEU A 180 -11.84 -2.68 3.26
CA LEU A 180 -11.82 -3.54 4.44
C LEU A 180 -10.38 -3.87 4.88
N TRP A 181 -9.49 -4.01 3.91
CA TRP A 181 -8.07 -4.30 4.10
C TRP A 181 -7.27 -3.69 2.95
N GLU A 182 -6.06 -3.22 3.21
CA GLU A 182 -5.15 -2.70 2.19
C GLU A 182 -3.70 -3.09 2.46
N TYR A 183 -2.91 -3.18 1.39
CA TYR A 183 -1.49 -3.40 1.40
C TYR A 183 -0.78 -2.42 0.45
N PRO A 184 0.23 -1.67 0.94
CA PRO A 184 0.64 -1.62 2.34
C PRO A 184 -0.36 -0.84 3.23
N ASN A 185 -0.37 -1.11 4.54
CA ASN A 185 -1.15 -0.37 5.54
C ASN A 185 -0.28 0.01 6.75
N PHE A 186 -0.07 1.31 6.95
CA PHE A 186 0.86 1.86 7.94
C PHE A 186 0.18 2.35 9.22
N ARG A 187 -1.13 2.16 9.37
CA ARG A 187 -1.89 2.73 10.51
C ARG A 187 -1.45 2.17 11.87
N HIS A 188 -0.89 0.97 11.92
CA HIS A 188 -0.74 0.22 13.17
C HIS A 188 0.63 -0.43 13.40
N SER A 189 1.51 -0.48 12.39
CA SER A 189 2.87 -1.01 12.52
C SER A 189 3.74 -0.51 11.37
N PRO A 190 5.06 -0.34 11.55
CA PRO A 190 5.98 -0.34 10.42
C PRO A 190 5.82 -1.66 9.68
N VAL A 191 5.53 -1.58 8.39
CA VAL A 191 5.47 -2.71 7.47
C VAL A 191 6.67 -2.58 6.55
N SER A 192 7.43 -3.67 6.35
CA SER A 192 8.38 -3.71 5.25
C SER A 192 7.60 -3.60 3.96
N TYR A 193 7.89 -2.60 3.13
CA TYR A 193 7.28 -2.52 1.81
C TYR A 193 8.36 -2.67 0.77
N GLU A 194 8.62 -3.92 0.41
CA GLU A 194 9.59 -4.20 -0.62
C GLU A 194 8.96 -4.03 -2.01
N PRO A 195 9.67 -3.37 -2.94
CA PRO A 195 9.21 -3.31 -4.32
C PRO A 195 9.18 -4.71 -4.94
N LEU A 196 8.33 -4.91 -5.95
CA LEU A 196 8.30 -6.14 -6.73
C LEU A 196 9.65 -6.32 -7.45
N ILE A 197 10.12 -5.27 -8.13
CA ILE A 197 11.42 -5.28 -8.78
C ILE A 197 11.97 -3.86 -8.94
N ASN A 198 13.27 -3.69 -8.73
CA ASN A 198 14.01 -2.50 -9.16
C ASN A 198 14.33 -2.62 -10.66
N LEU A 199 13.89 -1.64 -11.46
CA LEU A 199 14.11 -1.62 -12.91
C LEU A 199 15.50 -1.11 -13.29
N GLU A 200 16.21 -0.52 -12.34
CA GLU A 200 17.50 0.10 -12.55
C GLU A 200 18.57 -0.54 -11.65
N TYR A 201 19.82 -0.25 -11.96
CA TYR A 201 20.97 -0.56 -11.13
C TYR A 201 21.99 0.60 -11.21
N PRO A 202 22.70 0.90 -10.11
CA PRO A 202 23.75 1.91 -10.12
C PRO A 202 24.99 1.40 -10.86
N ASP A 203 25.64 2.29 -11.62
CA ASP A 203 26.99 2.04 -12.15
C ASP A 203 28.05 2.52 -11.14
N PHE A 204 28.46 1.63 -10.23
CA PHE A 204 29.48 1.92 -9.22
C PHE A 204 30.85 2.25 -9.84
N ASN A 205 31.19 1.68 -11.01
CA ASN A 205 32.48 1.90 -11.66
C ASN A 205 32.56 3.33 -12.21
N GLU A 206 31.47 3.81 -12.81
CA GLU A 206 31.36 5.17 -13.30
C GLU A 206 31.39 6.21 -12.16
N ALA A 207 30.72 5.93 -11.04
CA ALA A 207 30.82 6.75 -9.82
C ALA A 207 32.28 6.92 -9.36
N GLU A 208 32.99 5.79 -9.31
CA GLU A 208 34.36 5.73 -8.82
C GLU A 208 35.32 6.46 -9.75
N ALA A 209 35.18 6.28 -11.07
CA ALA A 209 35.98 7.00 -12.05
C ALA A 209 35.81 8.52 -11.98
N ASN A 210 34.61 9.00 -11.60
CA ASN A 210 34.29 10.42 -11.52
C ASN A 210 34.38 11.01 -10.10
N LEU A 211 34.72 10.21 -9.09
CA LEU A 211 34.72 10.60 -7.66
C LEU A 211 33.40 11.23 -7.20
N THR A 212 32.26 10.78 -7.74
CA THR A 212 30.94 11.32 -7.40
C THR A 212 30.22 10.45 -6.38
N THR A 213 29.45 11.09 -5.49
CA THR A 213 28.57 10.41 -4.52
C THR A 213 27.19 10.05 -5.09
N SER A 214 26.87 10.57 -6.29
CA SER A 214 25.68 10.26 -7.08
C SER A 214 26.10 9.59 -8.39
N THR A 215 25.31 8.63 -8.87
CA THR A 215 25.58 7.91 -10.12
C THR A 215 24.49 8.04 -11.15
N ILE A 216 24.90 7.90 -12.41
CA ILE A 216 24.00 7.51 -13.49
C ILE A 216 23.50 6.10 -13.19
N VAL A 217 22.17 5.95 -13.13
CA VAL A 217 21.51 4.65 -13.04
C VAL A 217 21.26 4.10 -14.43
N LYS A 218 21.39 2.78 -14.58
CA LYS A 218 21.16 2.09 -15.86
C LYS A 218 19.96 1.17 -15.73
N PHE A 219 19.12 1.14 -16.75
CA PHE A 219 17.99 0.22 -16.81
C PHE A 219 18.47 -1.22 -17.01
N LYS A 220 17.86 -2.15 -16.30
CA LYS A 220 17.99 -3.59 -16.55
C LYS A 220 17.39 -3.92 -17.92
N THR A 221 17.93 -4.90 -18.62
CA THR A 221 17.32 -5.35 -19.87
C THR A 221 16.01 -6.10 -19.61
N ILE A 222 15.11 -6.15 -20.60
CA ILE A 222 13.87 -6.93 -20.51
C ILE A 222 14.16 -8.40 -20.19
N GLU A 223 15.20 -8.98 -20.80
CA GLU A 223 15.62 -10.36 -20.50
C GLU A 223 16.14 -10.52 -19.06
N GLY A 224 16.87 -9.53 -18.54
CA GLY A 224 17.30 -9.52 -17.15
C GLY A 224 16.10 -9.49 -16.19
N ILE A 225 15.10 -8.66 -16.50
CA ILE A 225 13.85 -8.57 -15.73
C ILE A 225 13.08 -9.88 -15.79
N ARG A 226 12.94 -10.49 -16.98
CA ARG A 226 12.29 -11.80 -17.17
C ARG A 226 12.93 -12.86 -16.27
N ARG A 227 14.27 -12.98 -16.30
CA ARG A 227 15.01 -13.92 -15.45
C ARG A 227 14.77 -13.71 -13.95
N ILE A 228 14.69 -12.46 -13.51
CA ILE A 228 14.38 -12.13 -12.11
C ILE A 228 12.97 -12.57 -11.75
N LEU A 229 11.97 -12.27 -12.59
CA LEU A 229 10.58 -12.65 -12.34
C LEU A 229 10.36 -14.17 -12.42
N GLU A 230 11.11 -14.87 -13.26
CA GLU A 230 11.07 -16.33 -13.43
C GLU A 230 11.92 -17.10 -12.40
N GLN A 231 12.77 -16.40 -11.64
CA GLN A 231 13.63 -17.02 -10.65
C GLN A 231 12.79 -17.82 -9.67
N LYS A 232 13.03 -19.13 -9.61
CA LYS A 232 12.32 -20.03 -8.73
C LYS A 232 12.85 -19.94 -7.31
N ARG A 233 11.93 -19.98 -6.36
CA ARG A 233 12.27 -20.11 -4.94
C ARG A 233 12.86 -21.48 -4.66
N LYS A 234 13.86 -21.51 -3.77
CA LYS A 234 14.45 -22.75 -3.26
C LYS A 234 13.79 -23.15 -1.94
N ASP A 235 13.50 -24.43 -1.77
CA ASP A 235 13.00 -24.97 -0.50
C ASP A 235 14.13 -25.11 0.54
N LEU A 236 13.80 -25.59 1.75
CA LEU A 236 14.77 -25.83 2.83
C LEU A 236 15.88 -26.82 2.46
N LEU A 237 15.63 -27.67 1.45
CA LEU A 237 16.58 -28.63 0.91
C LEU A 237 17.28 -28.10 -0.36
N LEU A 238 17.18 -26.80 -0.62
CA LEU A 238 17.74 -26.10 -1.78
C LEU A 238 17.20 -26.56 -3.15
N ARG A 239 16.06 -27.25 -3.17
CA ARG A 239 15.39 -27.70 -4.40
C ARG A 239 14.55 -26.57 -4.97
N GLU A 240 14.56 -26.44 -6.29
CA GLU A 240 13.71 -25.47 -6.97
C GLU A 240 12.23 -25.84 -6.81
N THR A 241 11.44 -24.89 -6.33
CA THR A 241 9.99 -24.99 -6.27
C THR A 241 9.36 -24.47 -7.57
N GLN A 242 8.04 -24.65 -7.72
CA GLN A 242 7.30 -24.04 -8.84
C GLN A 242 6.98 -22.55 -8.60
N GLU A 243 7.30 -22.02 -7.42
CA GLU A 243 6.98 -20.64 -7.03
C GLU A 243 8.07 -19.68 -7.53
N SER A 244 7.66 -18.53 -8.08
CA SER A 244 8.58 -17.42 -8.30
C SER A 244 9.02 -16.85 -6.94
N GLU A 245 10.31 -16.58 -6.79
CA GLU A 245 10.89 -15.95 -5.60
C GLU A 245 10.25 -14.57 -5.36
N VAL A 246 10.18 -13.77 -6.42
CA VAL A 246 9.71 -12.38 -6.38
C VAL A 246 8.22 -12.31 -6.04
N TYR A 247 7.38 -13.05 -6.78
CA TYR A 247 5.94 -13.09 -6.49
C TYR A 247 5.64 -13.81 -5.19
N GLY A 248 6.34 -14.92 -4.91
CA GLY A 248 6.18 -15.70 -3.69
C GLY A 248 6.40 -14.86 -2.44
N LYS A 249 7.45 -14.03 -2.44
CA LYS A 249 7.72 -13.09 -1.33
C LYS A 249 6.59 -12.08 -1.11
N GLN A 250 6.15 -11.41 -2.18
CA GLN A 250 5.05 -10.44 -2.11
C GLN A 250 3.74 -11.10 -1.63
N PHE A 251 3.44 -12.28 -2.15
CA PHE A 251 2.24 -13.04 -1.78
C PHE A 251 2.29 -13.51 -0.33
N ASP A 252 3.42 -14.04 0.12
CA ASP A 252 3.59 -14.47 1.51
C ASP A 252 3.43 -13.29 2.48
N GLU A 253 3.98 -12.13 2.14
CA GLU A 253 3.84 -10.90 2.91
C GLU A 253 2.38 -10.46 3.00
N MET A 254 1.67 -10.30 1.87
CA MET A 254 0.24 -9.96 1.87
C MET A 254 -0.61 -10.96 2.65
N VAL A 255 -0.36 -12.26 2.44
CA VAL A 255 -1.10 -13.33 3.13
C VAL A 255 -0.82 -13.31 4.63
N SER A 256 0.42 -13.02 5.05
CA SER A 256 0.76 -12.92 6.47
C SER A 256 0.01 -11.80 7.18
N LEU A 257 -0.22 -10.68 6.49
CA LEU A 257 -0.95 -9.51 7.00
C LEU A 257 -2.48 -9.69 6.94
N LEU A 258 -2.96 -10.72 6.23
CA LEU A 258 -4.37 -11.06 6.12
C LEU A 258 -4.78 -12.17 7.10
N LYS A 259 -3.83 -12.90 7.67
CA LYS A 259 -4.11 -13.98 8.63
C LYS A 259 -4.74 -13.40 9.89
N TYR A 260 -5.90 -13.94 10.25
CA TYR A 260 -6.49 -13.72 11.55
C TYR A 260 -6.93 -15.05 12.16
N ASP A 261 -6.78 -15.17 13.47
CA ASP A 261 -7.02 -16.42 14.18
C ASP A 261 -8.45 -16.43 14.74
N ARG A 262 -9.40 -17.01 13.96
CA ARG A 262 -10.83 -17.12 14.35
C ARG A 262 -11.03 -17.76 15.73
N ASP A 263 -10.09 -18.60 16.17
CA ASP A 263 -10.23 -19.37 17.40
C ASP A 263 -9.63 -18.64 18.62
N LYS A 264 -8.64 -17.75 18.41
CA LYS A 264 -8.07 -16.94 19.51
C LYS A 264 -9.00 -15.83 19.99
N GLU A 265 -9.81 -15.23 19.11
CA GLU A 265 -10.69 -14.10 19.47
C GLU A 265 -12.02 -14.52 20.13
N LYS A 266 -12.41 -15.79 20.08
CA LYS A 266 -13.61 -16.31 20.76
C LYS A 266 -13.45 -16.53 22.26
N LYS A 267 -12.29 -16.24 22.86
CA LYS A 267 -12.17 -16.28 24.33
C LYS A 267 -12.89 -15.05 24.91
N PRO A 268 -13.97 -15.23 25.70
CA PRO A 268 -14.65 -14.10 26.31
C PRO A 268 -13.65 -13.36 27.19
N ALA A 269 -13.51 -12.05 26.96
CA ALA A 269 -12.86 -11.17 27.91
C ALA A 269 -13.54 -11.40 29.26
N VAL A 270 -12.78 -11.90 30.23
CA VAL A 270 -13.26 -12.09 31.61
C VAL A 270 -13.76 -10.73 32.08
N THR A 271 -15.07 -10.62 32.26
CA THR A 271 -15.76 -9.42 32.72
C THR A 271 -15.15 -9.01 34.05
N ALA A 272 -14.39 -7.93 34.07
CA ALA A 272 -13.95 -7.32 35.32
C ALA A 272 -15.21 -6.84 36.08
N PRO A 273 -15.30 -7.08 37.40
CA PRO A 273 -16.45 -6.67 38.18
C PRO A 273 -16.59 -5.13 38.18
N PRO A 274 -17.83 -4.60 38.21
CA PRO A 274 -18.08 -3.19 38.02
C PRO A 274 -17.45 -2.36 39.14
N THR A 275 -16.57 -1.45 38.77
CA THR A 275 -15.99 -0.47 39.69
C THR A 275 -17.05 0.56 40.04
N ALA A 276 -17.29 0.75 41.34
CA ALA A 276 -18.27 1.69 41.86
C ALA A 276 -17.95 3.14 41.42
N PRO A 277 -18.98 4.00 41.22
CA PRO A 277 -18.78 5.36 40.74
C PRO A 277 -18.04 6.23 41.78
N PRO A 278 -17.18 7.17 41.32
CA PRO A 278 -16.44 8.05 42.21
C PRO A 278 -17.37 9.07 42.88
N GLN A 279 -17.18 9.26 44.19
CA GLN A 279 -17.81 10.32 44.96
C GLN A 279 -17.36 11.70 44.46
N ALA A 280 -18.32 12.60 44.26
CA ALA A 280 -18.10 13.98 43.85
C ALA A 280 -17.45 14.82 44.97
N PRO A 281 -16.47 15.69 44.68
CA PRO A 281 -15.96 16.67 45.64
C PRO A 281 -16.97 17.80 45.88
N ALA A 282 -16.99 18.26 47.13
CA ALA A 282 -17.84 19.33 47.65
C ALA A 282 -17.64 20.69 46.94
N ALA A 283 -18.76 21.41 46.82
CA ALA A 283 -18.86 22.73 46.22
C ALA A 283 -18.09 23.80 47.02
N THR A 284 -17.21 24.54 46.34
CA THR A 284 -16.68 25.83 46.81
C THR A 284 -17.49 26.99 46.24
N ALA A 285 -17.68 28.00 47.09
CA ALA A 285 -18.54 29.18 46.93
C ALA A 285 -18.12 30.12 45.78
N PRO A 286 -19.03 31.02 45.31
CA PRO A 286 -18.82 31.82 44.11
C PRO A 286 -17.97 33.06 44.36
N SER A 287 -16.98 33.28 43.48
CA SER A 287 -16.18 34.52 43.40
C SER A 287 -16.93 35.61 42.62
N ALA A 288 -16.74 36.84 43.07
CA ALA A 288 -17.31 38.10 42.60
C ALA A 288 -17.01 38.44 41.11
N PRO A 289 -17.81 39.31 40.46
CA PRO A 289 -17.70 39.62 39.04
C PRO A 289 -16.51 40.53 38.72
N VAL A 290 -15.84 40.21 37.61
CA VAL A 290 -14.73 40.97 37.01
C VAL A 290 -15.29 42.11 36.14
N PRO A 291 -14.70 43.32 36.12
CA PRO A 291 -15.17 44.42 35.29
C PRO A 291 -14.86 44.21 33.79
N ALA A 292 -15.73 44.76 32.95
CA ALA A 292 -15.65 44.73 31.49
C ALA A 292 -14.40 45.44 30.95
N VAL A 293 -13.69 44.76 30.05
CA VAL A 293 -12.59 45.32 29.26
C VAL A 293 -13.16 45.89 27.96
N GLU A 294 -12.92 47.17 27.73
CA GLU A 294 -13.23 47.89 26.49
C GLU A 294 -12.47 47.29 25.29
N VAL A 295 -13.21 47.10 24.19
CA VAL A 295 -12.67 46.65 22.90
C VAL A 295 -12.18 47.87 22.12
N PRO A 296 -10.89 47.97 21.74
CA PRO A 296 -10.43 49.04 20.87
C PRO A 296 -10.89 48.82 19.42
N ALA A 297 -11.33 49.91 18.80
CA ALA A 297 -11.85 49.99 17.45
C ALA A 297 -10.80 49.59 16.39
N VAL A 298 -11.18 48.67 15.50
CA VAL A 298 -10.37 48.26 14.35
C VAL A 298 -10.41 49.34 13.27
N THR A 299 -9.26 49.96 13.03
CA THR A 299 -9.00 50.88 11.92
C THR A 299 -9.06 50.12 10.58
N ARG A 300 -9.92 50.59 9.66
CA ARG A 300 -10.02 50.08 8.28
C ARG A 300 -8.78 50.48 7.48
N VAL A 301 -8.17 49.52 6.79
CA VAL A 301 -7.08 49.75 5.83
C VAL A 301 -7.68 49.89 4.42
N PRO A 302 -7.16 50.76 3.52
CA PRO A 302 -7.75 51.02 2.22
C PRO A 302 -7.50 49.89 1.21
N VAL A 303 -8.48 49.73 0.32
CA VAL A 303 -8.47 48.86 -0.87
C VAL A 303 -7.40 49.34 -1.86
N LEU A 304 -6.50 48.44 -2.26
CA LEU A 304 -5.53 48.67 -3.33
C LEU A 304 -6.05 48.09 -4.65
N GLU A 305 -5.84 48.87 -5.71
CA GLU A 305 -6.38 48.74 -7.06
C GLU A 305 -5.87 47.53 -7.86
N THR A 306 -6.75 47.09 -8.77
CA THR A 306 -6.60 46.06 -9.80
C THR A 306 -5.58 46.45 -10.89
N PRO A 307 -4.60 45.60 -11.24
CA PRO A 307 -3.84 45.75 -12.48
C PRO A 307 -4.52 45.08 -13.68
N ALA A 308 -4.50 45.80 -14.80
CA ALA A 308 -5.09 45.46 -16.09
C ALA A 308 -4.42 44.25 -16.79
N ALA A 309 -5.21 43.58 -17.64
CA ALA A 309 -4.78 42.49 -18.50
C ALA A 309 -3.98 42.99 -19.72
N PRO A 310 -2.94 42.27 -20.18
CA PRO A 310 -2.34 42.49 -21.49
C PRO A 310 -3.10 41.72 -22.57
N THR A 311 -3.58 42.48 -23.56
CA THR A 311 -3.98 42.01 -24.90
C THR A 311 -2.74 41.74 -25.74
N ASP A 312 -2.54 40.49 -26.16
CA ASP A 312 -1.63 40.16 -27.27
C ASP A 312 -2.45 39.75 -28.51
N GLU A 313 -2.36 40.63 -29.50
CA GLU A 313 -2.91 40.54 -30.84
C GLU A 313 -1.86 39.84 -31.74
N ILE A 314 -2.12 38.60 -32.15
CA ILE A 314 -1.27 37.87 -33.10
C ILE A 314 -1.85 38.06 -34.51
N VAL A 315 -1.15 38.86 -35.32
CA VAL A 315 -1.40 39.05 -36.75
C VAL A 315 -0.71 37.93 -37.55
N PRO A 316 -1.36 37.34 -38.58
CA PRO A 316 -0.76 36.30 -39.41
C PRO A 316 0.09 36.90 -40.55
N ALA A 317 1.32 36.39 -40.72
CA ALA A 317 2.16 36.69 -41.86
C ALA A 317 1.76 35.85 -43.08
N LYS A 318 1.45 36.53 -44.18
CA LYS A 318 1.32 35.96 -45.54
C LYS A 318 2.70 35.60 -46.10
N GLY A 319 2.72 34.59 -46.97
CA GLY A 319 3.91 33.84 -47.39
C GLY A 319 4.80 34.49 -48.47
N SER A 320 5.81 33.71 -48.89
CA SER A 320 6.40 33.78 -50.22
C SER A 320 7.01 32.44 -50.61
N THR A 321 6.59 31.95 -51.77
CA THR A 321 7.23 30.96 -52.62
C THR A 321 8.57 31.45 -53.17
N PHE A 322 9.54 30.56 -53.29
CA PHE A 322 10.44 30.34 -54.44
C PHE A 322 11.03 28.94 -54.35
#